data_AF-A0A960IVL0-F1
#
_entry.id   AF-A0A960IVL0-F1
#
_cell.length_a   1.000
_cell.length_b   1.000
_cell.length_c   1.000
_cell.angle_alpha   90.00
_cell.angle_beta   90.00
_cell.angle_gamma   90.00
#
_symmetry.space_group_name_H-M   'P 1'
#
loop_
_entity.id
_entity.type
_entity.pdbx_description
1 polymer ?
#
loop_
_entity_poly.entity_id
_entity_poly.type
_entity_poly.pdbx_seq_one_letter_code
_entity_poly.pdbx_strand_id
1 'polypeptide(L)'
;MSITSGERHDLHTRLAEILGEDHANTLMEHLPPVGWADVATKRDLDNVEVALSGDIANLGTQLRSELAAQGSELRGEIATLGTELRGEIATQGSELRGEIAAQGSELRGEIATLGTELRGEIATLGTELRGEITTLGNELRNDMATLGTKIDVESISRKSDMDRLMSSVLREQRIFLTAIFLAISALAALGTIFG
;
A
#
# COMPACT_ATOMS: atom_id res chain seq x y z
N MET A 1 12.66 59.31 -74.59
CA MET A 1 11.72 59.39 -75.73
C MET A 1 11.66 58.01 -76.35
N SER A 2 10.52 57.34 -76.25
CA SER A 2 10.26 56.09 -76.97
C SER A 2 10.02 56.42 -78.45
N ILE A 3 10.77 55.80 -79.38
CA ILE A 3 10.48 55.92 -80.81
C ILE A 3 9.13 55.26 -81.06
N THR A 4 8.17 56.03 -81.54
CA THR A 4 6.82 55.53 -81.86
C THR A 4 6.86 54.67 -83.12
N SER A 5 5.85 53.80 -83.32
CA SER A 5 5.78 52.94 -84.50
C SER A 5 5.77 53.73 -85.82
N GLY A 6 5.23 54.95 -85.82
CA GLY A 6 5.23 55.85 -86.98
C GLY A 6 6.60 56.44 -87.28
N GLU A 7 7.34 56.88 -86.26
CA GLU A 7 8.71 57.39 -86.40
C GLU A 7 9.68 56.29 -86.86
N ARG A 8 9.46 55.04 -86.44
CA ARG A 8 10.25 53.88 -86.88
C ARG A 8 10.04 53.59 -88.37
N HIS A 9 8.80 53.71 -88.85
CA HIS A 9 8.45 53.47 -90.25
C HIS A 9 8.98 54.58 -91.18
N ASP A 10 8.89 55.85 -90.75
CA ASP A 10 9.46 56.99 -91.48
C ASP A 10 11.00 56.87 -91.59
N LEU A 11 11.67 56.44 -90.51
CA LEU A 11 13.11 56.20 -90.51
C LEU A 11 13.51 55.06 -91.47
N HIS A 12 12.76 53.95 -91.47
CA HIS A 12 12.99 52.84 -92.42
C HIS A 12 12.87 53.31 -93.87
N THR A 13 11.81 54.07 -94.19
CA THR A 13 11.53 54.56 -95.55
C THR A 13 12.68 55.44 -96.06
N ARG A 14 13.15 56.39 -95.23
CA ARG A 14 14.28 57.26 -95.60
C ARG A 14 15.61 56.51 -95.71
N LEU A 15 15.84 55.49 -94.88
CA LEU A 15 17.05 54.67 -94.95
C LEU A 15 17.05 53.80 -96.22
N ALA A 16 15.89 53.27 -96.63
CA ALA A 16 15.73 52.46 -97.84
C ALA A 16 16.01 53.27 -99.12
N GLU A 17 15.59 54.54 -99.17
CA GLU A 17 15.86 55.43 -100.30
C GLU A 17 17.36 55.73 -100.50
N ILE A 18 18.13 55.81 -99.41
CA ILE A 18 19.55 56.23 -99.46
C ILE A 18 20.49 55.03 -99.58
N LEU A 19 20.20 53.91 -98.90
CA LEU A 19 21.11 52.78 -98.72
C LEU A 19 20.62 51.49 -99.41
N GLY A 20 19.38 51.48 -99.92
CA GLY A 20 18.68 50.31 -100.43
C GLY A 20 17.89 49.57 -99.36
N GLU A 21 16.82 48.88 -99.78
CA GLU A 21 15.83 48.25 -98.91
C GLU A 21 16.42 47.17 -97.99
N ASP A 22 17.33 46.34 -98.50
CA ASP A 22 17.97 45.27 -97.73
C ASP A 22 18.85 45.83 -96.60
N HIS A 23 19.67 46.85 -96.87
CA HIS A 23 20.53 47.47 -95.85
C HIS A 23 19.70 48.23 -94.80
N ALA A 24 18.59 48.84 -95.20
CA ALA A 24 17.66 49.49 -94.27
C ALA A 24 16.97 48.47 -93.36
N ASN A 25 16.52 47.34 -93.90
CA ASN A 25 15.96 46.24 -93.10
C ASN A 25 16.95 45.74 -92.05
N THR A 26 18.21 45.48 -92.43
CA THR A 26 19.24 45.04 -91.47
C THR A 26 19.48 46.06 -90.36
N LEU A 27 19.54 47.36 -90.67
CA LEU A 27 19.71 48.40 -89.64
C LEU A 27 18.49 48.51 -88.72
N MET A 28 17.28 48.32 -89.27
CA MET A 28 16.04 48.34 -88.48
C MET A 28 15.88 47.08 -87.62
N GLU A 29 16.39 45.93 -88.05
CA GLU A 29 16.46 44.68 -87.26
C GLU A 29 17.36 44.82 -86.03
N HIS A 30 18.38 45.67 -86.10
CA HIS A 30 19.26 45.97 -84.96
C HIS A 30 18.66 46.94 -83.94
N LEU A 31 17.57 47.63 -84.28
CA LEU A 31 16.86 48.48 -83.33
C LEU A 31 15.92 47.64 -82.45
N PRO A 32 15.97 47.78 -81.12
CA PRO A 32 15.11 47.01 -80.23
C PRO A 32 13.64 47.26 -80.57
N PRO A 33 12.75 46.27 -80.38
CA PRO A 33 11.32 46.40 -80.68
C PRO A 33 10.62 47.46 -79.80
N VAL A 34 11.21 47.79 -78.65
CA VAL A 34 10.81 48.86 -77.73
C VAL A 34 11.80 50.03 -77.81
N GLY A 35 11.48 51.18 -77.21
CA GLY A 35 12.44 52.29 -77.17
C GLY A 35 13.67 51.93 -76.33
N TRP A 36 14.83 52.50 -76.65
CA TRP A 36 16.05 52.33 -75.85
C TRP A 36 15.91 52.81 -74.39
N ALA A 37 14.91 53.64 -74.10
CA ALA A 37 14.56 54.06 -72.74
C ALA A 37 13.92 52.95 -71.89
N ASP A 38 13.32 51.93 -72.55
CA ASP A 38 12.66 50.81 -71.88
C ASP A 38 13.58 49.57 -71.77
N VAL A 39 14.76 49.61 -72.40
CA VAL A 39 15.77 48.56 -72.30
C VAL A 39 16.61 48.82 -71.05
N ALA A 40 16.62 47.85 -70.12
CA ALA A 40 17.44 47.94 -68.92
C ALA A 40 18.92 48.15 -69.29
N THR A 41 19.51 49.21 -68.74
CA THR A 41 20.93 49.51 -68.92
C THR A 41 21.77 48.67 -67.97
N LYS A 42 23.07 48.58 -68.25
CA LYS A 42 24.03 47.97 -67.31
C LYS A 42 23.94 48.59 -65.92
N ARG A 43 23.78 49.91 -65.84
CA ARG A 43 23.65 50.64 -64.58
C ARG A 43 22.38 50.25 -63.82
N ASP A 44 21.27 49.99 -64.52
CA ASP A 44 20.03 49.51 -63.88
C ASP A 44 20.23 48.13 -63.28
N LEU A 45 20.93 47.23 -63.99
CA LEU A 45 21.28 45.91 -63.48
C LEU A 45 22.23 46.00 -62.28
N ASP A 46 23.28 46.83 -62.35
CA ASP A 46 24.23 47.03 -61.23
C ASP A 46 23.50 47.55 -59.98
N ASN A 47 22.53 48.46 -60.14
CA ASN A 47 21.74 48.98 -59.02
C ASN A 47 20.85 47.88 -58.41
N VAL A 48 20.21 47.05 -59.24
CA VAL A 48 19.39 45.93 -58.78
C VAL A 48 20.24 44.88 -58.09
N GLU A 49 21.44 44.57 -58.59
CA GLU A 49 22.38 43.63 -57.98
C GLU A 49 22.80 44.10 -56.58
N VAL A 50 23.14 45.38 -56.43
CA VAL A 50 23.50 45.98 -55.14
C VAL A 50 22.31 45.96 -54.18
N ALA A 51 21.12 46.33 -54.64
CA ALA A 51 19.90 46.29 -53.82
C ALA A 51 19.59 44.87 -53.34
N LEU A 52 19.59 43.90 -54.26
CA LEU A 52 19.29 42.50 -53.94
C LEU A 52 20.35 41.88 -53.01
N SER A 53 21.63 42.21 -53.21
CA SER A 53 22.70 41.78 -52.30
C SER A 53 22.50 42.35 -50.89
N GLY A 54 22.06 43.61 -50.79
CA GLY A 54 21.68 44.23 -49.52
C GLY A 54 20.50 43.52 -48.85
N ASP A 55 19.44 43.24 -49.61
CA ASP A 55 18.24 42.55 -49.11
C ASP A 55 18.55 41.14 -48.62
N ILE A 56 19.37 40.38 -49.37
CA ILE A 56 19.82 39.03 -48.97
C ILE A 56 20.66 39.10 -47.69
N ALA A 57 21.56 40.08 -47.58
CA ALA A 57 22.36 40.26 -46.37
C ALA A 57 21.48 40.59 -45.17
N ASN A 58 20.49 41.47 -45.33
CA ASN A 58 19.54 41.85 -44.29
C ASN A 58 18.65 40.69 -43.86
N LEU A 59 18.13 39.90 -44.81
CA LEU A 59 17.36 38.70 -44.50
C LEU A 59 18.22 37.68 -43.75
N GLY A 60 19.48 37.51 -44.16
CA GLY A 60 20.43 36.64 -43.49
C GLY A 60 20.77 37.07 -42.06
N THR A 61 20.80 38.36 -41.76
CA THR A 61 21.01 38.86 -40.38
C THR A 61 19.75 38.71 -39.53
N GLN A 62 18.56 38.98 -40.09
CA GLN A 62 17.29 38.76 -39.39
C GLN A 62 17.09 37.30 -39.02
N LEU A 63 17.23 36.37 -39.97
CA LEU A 63 17.05 34.93 -39.72
C LEU A 63 18.01 34.40 -38.65
N ARG A 64 19.27 34.83 -38.66
CA ARG A 64 20.24 34.45 -37.61
C ARG A 64 19.83 34.99 -36.24
N SER A 65 19.30 36.20 -36.19
CA SER A 65 18.87 36.83 -34.94
C SER A 65 17.63 36.14 -34.37
N GLU A 66 16.66 35.81 -35.23
CA GLU A 66 15.45 35.07 -34.85
C GLU A 66 15.79 33.66 -34.35
N LEU A 67 16.63 32.93 -35.08
CA LEU A 67 17.10 31.60 -34.65
C LEU A 67 17.84 31.64 -33.31
N ALA A 68 18.67 32.67 -33.09
CA ALA A 68 19.36 32.85 -31.81
C ALA A 68 18.38 33.16 -30.66
N ALA A 69 17.38 34.00 -30.91
CA ALA A 69 16.34 34.31 -29.94
C ALA A 69 15.52 33.08 -29.57
N GLN A 70 15.01 32.34 -30.56
CA GLN A 70 14.27 31.08 -30.34
C GLN A 70 15.13 30.04 -29.62
N GLY A 71 16.41 29.91 -29.99
CA GLY A 71 17.34 29.01 -29.31
C GLY A 71 17.57 29.38 -27.84
N SER A 72 17.55 30.68 -27.51
CA SER A 72 17.65 31.15 -26.12
C SER A 72 16.36 30.90 -25.34
N GLU A 73 15.20 31.14 -25.96
CA GLU A 73 13.88 30.90 -25.38
C GLU A 73 13.69 29.42 -25.01
N LEU A 74 13.92 28.52 -25.98
CA LEU A 74 13.82 27.07 -25.76
C LEU A 74 14.76 26.57 -24.65
N ARG A 75 15.97 27.12 -24.55
CA ARG A 75 16.89 26.80 -23.43
C ARG A 75 16.34 27.25 -22.09
N GLY A 76 15.70 28.43 -22.04
CA GLY A 76 15.05 28.96 -20.85
C GLY A 76 13.86 28.09 -20.41
N GLU A 77 13.02 27.67 -21.35
CA GLU A 77 11.90 26.76 -21.10
C GLU A 77 12.38 25.41 -20.57
N ILE A 78 13.39 24.80 -21.22
CA ILE A 78 13.98 23.52 -20.77
C ILE A 78 14.57 23.65 -19.35
N ALA A 79 15.24 24.76 -19.05
CA ALA A 79 15.79 25.01 -17.72
C ALA A 79 14.66 25.12 -16.67
N THR A 80 13.59 25.84 -16.99
CA THR A 80 12.41 26.03 -16.13
C THR A 80 11.73 24.69 -15.84
N LEU A 81 11.42 23.92 -16.89
CA LEU A 81 10.84 22.59 -16.76
C LEU A 81 11.74 21.65 -15.94
N GLY A 82 13.06 21.73 -16.14
CA GLY A 82 14.03 20.96 -15.36
C GLY A 82 14.09 21.36 -13.88
N THR A 83 13.77 22.61 -13.52
CA THR A 83 13.65 23.02 -12.11
C THR A 83 12.34 22.56 -11.49
N GLU A 84 11.23 22.68 -12.23
CA GLU A 84 9.90 22.27 -11.80
C GLU A 84 9.86 20.76 -11.53
N LEU A 85 10.32 19.94 -12.49
CA LEU A 85 10.36 18.48 -12.34
C LEU A 85 11.21 18.03 -11.15
N ARG A 86 12.35 18.70 -10.89
CA ARG A 86 13.16 18.41 -9.69
C ARG A 86 12.43 18.77 -8.40
N GLY A 87 11.67 19.87 -8.41
CA GLY A 87 10.82 20.28 -7.29
C GLY A 87 9.72 19.26 -7.02
N GLU A 88 9.00 18.81 -8.05
CA GLU A 88 7.97 17.79 -7.95
C GLU A 88 8.51 16.47 -7.39
N ILE A 89 9.63 15.98 -7.92
CA ILE A 89 10.29 14.76 -7.43
C ILE A 89 10.68 14.90 -5.96
N ALA A 90 11.18 16.07 -5.54
CA ALA A 90 11.54 16.31 -4.15
C ALA A 90 10.31 16.31 -3.22
N THR A 91 9.22 16.95 -3.64
CA THR A 91 7.95 16.98 -2.92
C THR A 91 7.36 15.58 -2.76
N GLN A 92 7.21 14.84 -3.85
CA GLN A 92 6.72 13.45 -3.82
C GLN A 92 7.61 12.55 -2.95
N GLY A 93 8.93 12.72 -3.05
CA GLY A 93 9.88 11.99 -2.22
C GLY A 93 9.79 12.32 -0.72
N SER A 94 9.30 13.50 -0.36
CA SER A 94 9.01 13.89 1.03
C SER A 94 7.68 13.32 1.51
N GLU A 95 6.65 13.37 0.68
CA GLU A 95 5.33 12.81 0.96
C GLU A 95 5.41 11.30 1.22
N LEU A 96 6.04 10.55 0.33
CA LEU A 96 6.23 9.09 0.50
C LEU A 96 7.00 8.75 1.78
N ARG A 97 8.01 9.55 2.15
CA ARG A 97 8.74 9.37 3.41
C ARG A 97 7.85 9.63 4.63
N GLY A 98 6.97 10.63 4.54
CA GLY A 98 5.97 10.93 5.56
C GLY A 98 4.96 9.80 5.73
N GLU A 99 4.42 9.27 4.63
CA GLU A 99 3.48 8.15 4.64
C GLU A 99 4.08 6.89 5.26
N ILE A 100 5.31 6.51 4.87
CA ILE A 100 6.02 5.35 5.44
C ILE A 100 6.21 5.54 6.95
N ALA A 101 6.57 6.74 7.40
CA ALA A 101 6.74 7.02 8.83
C ALA A 101 5.43 6.93 9.61
N ALA A 102 4.33 7.43 9.04
CA ALA A 102 3.00 7.36 9.63
C ALA A 102 2.52 5.91 9.76
N GLN A 103 2.59 5.12 8.68
CA GLN A 103 2.26 3.68 8.70
C GLN A 103 3.13 2.91 9.70
N GLY A 104 4.43 3.21 9.77
CA GLY A 104 5.33 2.61 10.74
C GLY A 104 4.96 2.94 12.19
N SER A 105 4.37 4.10 12.46
CA SER A 105 3.87 4.46 13.79
C SER A 105 2.55 3.75 14.12
N GLU A 106 1.65 3.66 13.14
CA GLU A 106 0.36 2.96 13.26
C GLU A 106 0.57 1.49 13.60
N LEU A 107 1.39 0.77 12.83
CA LEU A 107 1.71 -0.64 13.08
C LEU A 107 2.32 -0.88 14.47
N ARG A 108 3.20 0.03 14.94
CA ARG A 108 3.73 -0.07 16.31
C ARG A 108 2.64 0.10 17.36
N GLY A 109 1.69 1.00 17.12
CA GLY A 109 0.52 1.22 17.98
C GLY A 109 -0.39 -0.01 18.04
N GLU A 110 -0.67 -0.63 16.90
CA GLU A 110 -1.45 -1.86 16.81
C GLU A 110 -0.78 -3.01 17.56
N ILE A 111 0.52 -3.23 17.34
CA ILE A 111 1.29 -4.26 18.06
C ILE A 111 1.26 -4.04 19.57
N ALA A 112 1.39 -2.79 20.02
CA ALA A 112 1.32 -2.46 21.44
C ALA A 112 -0.06 -2.78 22.03
N THR A 113 -1.13 -2.40 21.31
CA THR A 113 -2.52 -2.69 21.69
C THR A 113 -2.78 -4.18 21.81
N LEU A 114 -2.42 -4.96 20.78
CA LEU A 114 -2.55 -6.42 20.79
C LEU A 114 -1.76 -7.05 21.95
N GLY A 115 -0.55 -6.53 22.22
CA GLY A 115 0.27 -6.98 23.34
C GLY A 115 -0.36 -6.69 24.71
N THR A 116 -1.14 -5.61 24.85
CA THR A 116 -1.90 -5.33 26.09
C THR A 116 -3.11 -6.23 26.23
N GLU A 117 -3.84 -6.46 25.14
CA GLU A 117 -5.03 -7.33 25.11
C GLU A 117 -4.66 -8.76 25.48
N LEU A 118 -3.65 -9.34 24.83
CA LEU A 118 -3.19 -10.70 25.11
C LEU A 118 -2.74 -10.88 26.57
N ARG A 119 -2.06 -9.88 27.16
CA ARG A 119 -1.71 -9.93 28.59
C ARG A 119 -2.95 -9.90 29.48
N GLY A 120 -3.97 -9.13 29.11
CA GLY A 120 -5.26 -9.08 29.80
C GLY A 120 -6.00 -10.41 29.74
N GLU A 121 -6.04 -11.05 28.57
CA GLU A 121 -6.64 -12.38 28.39
C GLU A 121 -5.93 -13.45 29.23
N ILE A 122 -4.59 -13.48 29.20
CA ILE A 122 -3.80 -14.42 30.01
C ILE A 122 -4.06 -14.22 31.51
N ALA A 123 -4.14 -12.96 31.96
CA ALA A 123 -4.44 -12.66 33.37
C ALA A 123 -5.84 -13.16 33.75
N THR A 124 -6.84 -12.92 32.90
CA THR A 124 -8.22 -13.38 33.10
C THR A 124 -8.29 -14.89 33.21
N LEU A 125 -7.70 -15.60 32.25
CA LEU A 125 -7.63 -17.07 32.26
C LEU A 125 -6.91 -17.60 33.52
N GLY A 126 -5.84 -16.93 33.96
CA GLY A 126 -5.14 -17.27 35.18
C GLY A 126 -5.99 -17.11 36.44
N THR A 127 -6.88 -16.12 36.49
CA THR A 127 -7.84 -15.95 37.61
C THR A 127 -8.94 -17.00 37.58
N GLU A 128 -9.45 -17.34 36.40
CA GLU A 128 -10.48 -18.36 36.21
C GLU A 128 -9.99 -19.74 36.65
N LEU A 129 -8.83 -20.18 36.14
CA LEU A 129 -8.22 -21.46 36.52
C LEU A 129 -7.95 -21.55 38.03
N ARG A 130 -7.51 -20.45 38.66
CA ARG A 130 -7.31 -20.42 40.11
C ARG A 130 -8.63 -20.55 40.87
N GLY A 131 -9.70 -19.94 40.36
CA GLY A 131 -11.05 -20.08 40.86
C GLY A 131 -11.51 -21.53 40.78
N GLU A 132 -11.39 -22.17 39.62
CA GLU A 132 -11.75 -23.57 39.40
C GLU A 132 -11.00 -24.53 40.32
N ILE A 133 -9.68 -24.38 40.46
CA ILE A 133 -8.85 -25.18 41.39
C ILE A 133 -9.35 -25.02 42.83
N THR A 134 -9.73 -23.81 43.24
CA THR A 134 -10.22 -23.54 44.59
C THR A 134 -11.57 -24.21 44.82
N THR A 135 -12.48 -24.11 43.85
CA THR A 135 -13.80 -24.78 43.88
C THR A 135 -13.64 -26.29 44.01
N LEU A 136 -12.86 -26.91 43.11
CA LEU A 136 -12.62 -28.36 43.12
C LEU A 136 -11.95 -28.81 44.42
N GLY A 137 -10.99 -28.03 44.93
CA GLY A 137 -10.33 -28.32 46.21
C GLY A 137 -11.29 -28.27 47.41
N ASN A 138 -12.29 -27.39 47.38
CA ASN A 138 -13.33 -27.31 48.41
C ASN A 138 -14.32 -28.47 48.30
N GLU A 139 -14.75 -28.83 47.08
CA GLU A 139 -15.60 -29.99 46.83
C GLU A 139 -14.95 -31.27 47.35
N LEU A 140 -13.69 -31.54 46.98
CA LEU A 140 -12.97 -32.72 47.46
C LEU A 140 -12.85 -32.76 49.00
N ARG A 141 -12.59 -31.61 49.63
CA ARG A 141 -12.52 -31.52 51.10
C ARG A 141 -13.88 -31.85 51.74
N ASN A 142 -14.97 -31.35 51.17
CA ASN A 142 -16.33 -31.64 51.64
C ASN A 142 -16.69 -33.12 51.46
N ASP A 143 -16.32 -33.71 50.33
CA ASP A 143 -16.53 -35.13 50.05
C ASP A 143 -15.75 -36.00 51.05
N MET A 144 -14.48 -35.66 51.32
CA MET A 144 -13.68 -36.35 52.33
C MET A 144 -14.27 -36.23 53.75
N ALA A 145 -14.75 -35.05 54.13
CA ALA A 145 -15.40 -34.86 55.43
C ALA A 145 -16.68 -35.70 55.54
N THR A 146 -17.49 -35.70 54.48
CA THR A 146 -18.71 -36.51 54.39
C THR A 146 -18.39 -38.00 54.51
N LEU A 147 -17.38 -38.49 53.77
CA LEU A 147 -16.95 -39.88 53.86
C LEU A 147 -16.43 -40.24 55.26
N GLY A 148 -15.65 -39.35 55.89
CA GLY A 148 -15.18 -39.52 57.27
C GLY A 148 -16.33 -39.71 58.25
N THR A 149 -17.32 -38.81 58.23
CA THR A 149 -18.51 -38.95 59.10
C THR A 149 -19.28 -40.24 58.85
N LYS A 150 -19.39 -40.69 57.59
CA LYS A 150 -20.05 -41.96 57.25
C LYS A 150 -19.29 -43.16 57.83
N ILE A 151 -17.97 -43.18 57.73
CA ILE A 151 -17.12 -44.25 58.30
C ILE A 151 -17.24 -44.28 59.83
N ASP A 152 -17.26 -43.12 60.49
CA ASP A 152 -17.43 -43.02 61.94
C ASP A 152 -18.78 -43.60 62.38
N VAL A 153 -19.87 -43.22 61.69
CA VAL A 153 -21.22 -43.75 61.94
C VAL A 153 -21.27 -45.26 61.75
N GLU A 154 -20.75 -45.78 60.64
CA GLU A 154 -20.71 -47.23 60.38
C GLU A 154 -19.89 -47.99 61.44
N SER A 155 -18.79 -47.41 61.90
CA SER A 155 -17.92 -48.03 62.91
C SER A 155 -18.58 -48.05 64.29
N ILE A 156 -19.29 -46.99 64.67
CA ILE A 156 -20.11 -46.94 65.89
C ILE A 156 -21.25 -47.97 65.82
N SER A 157 -21.95 -48.05 64.68
CA SER A 157 -23.02 -49.03 64.48
C SER A 157 -22.50 -50.46 64.62
N ARG A 158 -21.41 -50.80 63.91
CA ARG A 158 -20.77 -52.12 64.00
C ARG A 158 -20.33 -52.46 65.43
N LYS A 159 -19.78 -51.50 66.16
CA LYS A 159 -19.38 -51.70 67.57
C LYS A 159 -20.58 -51.98 68.47
N SER A 160 -21.64 -51.19 68.35
CA SER A 160 -22.89 -51.39 69.08
C SER A 160 -23.50 -52.77 68.81
N ASP A 161 -23.50 -53.21 67.55
CA ASP A 161 -23.99 -54.54 67.17
C ASP A 161 -23.10 -55.66 67.75
N MET A 162 -21.78 -55.49 67.76
CA MET A 162 -20.86 -56.43 68.42
C MET A 162 -21.08 -56.50 69.93
N ASP A 163 -21.26 -55.36 70.60
CA ASP A 163 -21.54 -55.31 72.04
C ASP A 163 -22.86 -56.03 72.37
N ARG A 164 -23.88 -55.87 71.51
CA ARG A 164 -25.13 -56.62 71.62
C ARG A 164 -24.92 -58.13 71.45
N LEU A 165 -24.17 -58.57 70.45
CA LEU A 165 -23.86 -59.99 70.25
C LEU A 165 -23.06 -60.59 71.42
N MET A 166 -22.06 -59.88 71.94
CA MET A 166 -21.35 -60.33 73.14
C MET A 166 -22.28 -60.45 74.35
N SER A 167 -23.18 -59.48 74.54
CA SER A 167 -24.15 -59.52 75.62
C SER A 167 -25.12 -60.69 75.49
N SER A 168 -25.55 -61.04 74.27
CA SER A 168 -26.43 -62.19 74.04
C SER A 168 -25.71 -63.51 74.30
N VAL A 169 -24.47 -63.67 73.80
CA VAL A 169 -23.66 -64.88 74.03
C VAL A 169 -23.39 -65.08 75.51
N LEU A 170 -22.98 -64.05 76.24
CA LEU A 170 -22.77 -64.13 77.69
C LEU A 170 -24.06 -64.48 78.44
N ARG A 171 -25.19 -63.92 78.01
CA ARG A 171 -26.51 -64.25 78.59
C ARG A 171 -26.86 -65.72 78.35
N GLU A 172 -26.66 -66.22 77.14
CA GLU A 172 -26.89 -67.64 76.80
C GLU A 172 -25.97 -68.58 77.58
N GLN A 173 -24.66 -68.28 77.66
CA GLN A 173 -23.71 -69.02 78.48
C GLN A 173 -24.11 -69.05 79.95
N ARG A 174 -24.54 -67.91 80.51
CA ARG A 174 -25.06 -67.84 81.88
C ARG A 174 -26.31 -68.69 82.07
N ILE A 175 -27.29 -68.63 81.15
CA ILE A 175 -28.50 -69.45 81.19
C ILE A 175 -28.12 -70.94 81.16
N PHE A 176 -27.23 -71.33 80.25
CA PHE A 176 -26.77 -72.71 80.12
C PHE A 176 -26.05 -73.22 81.37
N LEU A 177 -25.11 -72.43 81.92
CA LEU A 177 -24.42 -72.74 83.19
C LEU A 177 -25.41 -72.87 84.36
N THR A 178 -26.40 -71.98 84.46
CA THR A 178 -27.44 -72.09 85.51
C THR A 178 -28.33 -73.33 85.33
N ALA A 179 -28.66 -73.70 84.09
CA ALA A 179 -29.44 -74.89 83.79
C ALA A 179 -28.67 -76.17 84.15
N ILE A 180 -27.37 -76.24 83.82
CA ILE A 180 -26.49 -77.34 84.24
C ILE A 180 -26.43 -77.43 85.77
N PHE A 181 -26.22 -76.30 86.46
CA PHE A 181 -26.15 -76.27 87.92
C PHE A 181 -27.45 -76.76 88.59
N LEU A 182 -28.61 -76.33 88.08
CA LEU A 182 -29.93 -76.81 88.53
C LEU A 182 -30.11 -78.32 88.27
N ALA A 183 -29.72 -78.82 87.09
CA ALA A 183 -29.82 -80.23 86.76
C ALA A 183 -28.94 -81.11 87.68
N ILE A 184 -27.69 -80.70 87.94
CA ILE A 184 -26.78 -81.38 88.87
C ILE A 184 -27.36 -81.38 90.29
N SER A 185 -27.87 -80.23 90.76
CA SER A 185 -28.47 -80.11 92.09
C SER A 185 -29.72 -80.99 92.27
N ALA A 186 -30.58 -81.06 91.25
CA ALA A 186 -31.74 -81.94 91.25
C ALA A 186 -31.34 -83.42 91.29
N LEU A 187 -30.30 -83.82 90.54
CA LEU A 187 -29.79 -85.19 90.54
C LEU A 187 -29.22 -85.58 91.91
N ALA A 188 -28.49 -84.68 92.56
CA ALA A 188 -27.98 -84.88 93.93
C ALA A 188 -29.13 -85.07 94.95
N ALA A 189 -30.20 -84.26 94.84
CA ALA A 189 -31.37 -84.37 95.71
C ALA A 189 -32.13 -85.70 95.52
N LEU A 190 -32.23 -86.23 94.29
CA LEU A 190 -32.81 -87.56 94.06
C LEU A 190 -31.92 -88.68 94.65
N GLY A 191 -30.60 -88.55 94.56
CA GLY A 191 -29.66 -89.53 95.14
C GLY A 191 -29.79 -89.68 96.66
N THR A 192 -30.10 -88.59 97.37
CA THR A 192 -30.34 -88.61 98.83
C THR A 192 -31.70 -89.18 99.25
N ILE A 193 -32.64 -89.34 98.32
CA ILE A 193 -33.99 -89.87 98.59
C ILE A 193 -34.06 -91.40 98.35
N PHE A 194 -33.14 -91.96 97.57
CA PHE A 194 -33.15 -93.38 97.16
C PHE A 194 -31.96 -94.22 97.68
N GLY A 195 -31.07 -93.66 98.49
CA GLY A 195 -29.98 -94.37 99.18
C GLY A 195 -30.12 -94.28 100.70
#